data_AF-A0A2V8CSV4-F1
#
_entry.id   AF-A0A2V8CSV4-F1
#
_cell.length_a   1.000
_cell.length_b   1.000
_cell.length_c   1.000
_cell.angle_alpha   90.00
_cell.angle_beta   90.00
_cell.angle_gamma   90.00
#
_symmetry.space_group_name_H-M   'P 1'
#
loop_
_entity.id
_entity.type
_entity.pdbx_description
1 polymer ?
#
loop_
_entity_poly.entity_id
_entity_poly.type
_entity_poly.pdbx_seq_one_letter_code
_entity_poly.pdbx_strand_id
1 'polypeptide(L)'
;MQGVEASGQPLNPDMNNLAITFDGRDHPTANVDYDTTAWKPAGPNKYEVIRKRAGKIVMTSINELSNDGKTMTITTKGVNANGQSVHNVRVYDKQ
;
A
#
# COMPACT_ATOMS: atom_id res chain seq x y z
N MET A 1 -10.83 -3.41 -6.83
CA MET A 1 -9.69 -4.35 -7.00
C MET A 1 -9.51 -5.03 -5.65
N GLN A 2 -9.77 -6.33 -5.55
CA GLN A 2 -9.41 -7.10 -4.35
C GLN A 2 -8.11 -7.83 -4.72
N GLY A 3 -6.96 -7.17 -4.57
CA GLY A 3 -5.72 -7.93 -4.62
C GLY A 3 -5.67 -8.81 -3.37
N VAL A 4 -4.86 -9.86 -3.37
CA VAL A 4 -4.76 -10.81 -2.25
C VAL A 4 -3.27 -10.89 -1.91
N GLU A 5 -2.91 -10.72 -0.64
CA GLU A 5 -1.55 -10.93 -0.17
C GLU A 5 -1.11 -12.39 -0.37
N ALA A 6 0.20 -12.67 -0.32
CA ALA A 6 0.75 -14.02 -0.53
C ALA A 6 0.25 -15.08 0.49
N SER A 7 -0.42 -14.64 1.57
CA SER A 7 -1.10 -15.48 2.56
C SER A 7 -2.54 -15.86 2.20
N GLY A 8 -3.06 -15.41 1.05
CA GLY A 8 -4.47 -15.62 0.68
C GLY A 8 -5.45 -14.64 1.33
N GLN A 9 -4.97 -13.66 2.11
CA GLN A 9 -5.82 -12.59 2.64
C GLN A 9 -6.03 -11.50 1.58
N PRO A 10 -7.26 -10.97 1.39
CA PRO A 10 -7.44 -9.78 0.57
C PRO A 10 -6.47 -8.70 1.03
N LEU A 11 -5.85 -7.97 0.10
CA LEU A 11 -5.48 -6.57 0.30
C LEU A 11 -6.77 -5.92 0.77
N ASN A 12 -6.89 -5.84 2.09
CA ASN A 12 -8.04 -5.33 2.80
C ASN A 12 -7.61 -3.94 3.23
N PRO A 13 -7.74 -2.93 2.35
CA PRO A 13 -7.20 -1.62 2.64
C PRO A 13 -7.87 -1.01 3.88
N ASP A 14 -9.10 -1.41 4.21
CA ASP A 14 -9.92 -0.68 5.16
C ASP A 14 -10.95 -1.61 5.84
N MET A 15 -10.55 -2.35 6.89
CA MET A 15 -11.48 -3.21 7.66
C MET A 15 -12.69 -2.47 8.32
N ASN A 16 -12.96 -1.19 7.99
CA ASN A 16 -14.06 -0.38 8.53
C ASN A 16 -14.68 0.65 7.54
N ASN A 17 -14.80 0.39 6.23
CA ASN A 17 -15.39 1.37 5.28
C ASN A 17 -14.63 2.72 5.19
N LEU A 18 -13.33 2.77 5.50
CA LEU A 18 -12.53 3.93 5.14
C LEU A 18 -12.46 3.93 3.61
N ALA A 19 -13.01 4.96 2.97
CA ALA A 19 -12.91 5.07 1.52
C ALA A 19 -11.44 5.30 1.18
N ILE A 20 -10.82 4.41 0.40
CA ILE A 20 -9.53 4.71 -0.24
C ILE A 20 -9.74 5.95 -1.10
N THR A 21 -9.20 7.07 -0.64
CA THR A 21 -9.21 8.33 -1.37
C THR A 21 -7.80 8.62 -1.84
N PHE A 22 -7.66 8.88 -3.14
CA PHE A 22 -6.38 9.26 -3.76
C PHE A 22 -6.14 10.77 -3.60
N ASP A 23 -6.36 11.30 -2.40
CA ASP A 23 -6.25 12.73 -2.09
C ASP A 23 -4.87 13.11 -1.53
N GLY A 24 -4.00 12.11 -1.29
CA GLY A 24 -2.66 12.28 -0.72
C GLY A 24 -2.65 12.68 0.75
N ARG A 25 -3.79 12.59 1.46
CA ARG A 25 -3.90 12.94 2.88
C ARG A 25 -3.74 11.70 3.76
N ASP A 26 -3.31 11.92 5.00
CA ASP A 26 -3.20 10.86 6.00
C ASP A 26 -4.60 10.48 6.50
N HIS A 27 -4.94 9.20 6.39
CA HIS A 27 -6.15 8.60 6.95
C HIS A 27 -5.77 7.55 8.00
N PRO A 28 -6.53 7.43 9.10
CA PRO A 28 -6.27 6.38 10.10
C PRO A 28 -6.39 5.00 9.46
N THR A 29 -5.65 4.03 9.98
CA THR A 29 -5.71 2.64 9.50
C THR A 29 -5.92 1.67 10.67
N ALA A 30 -6.49 0.50 10.39
CA ALA A 30 -6.63 -0.58 11.38
C ALA A 30 -5.35 -1.42 11.53
N ASN A 31 -4.30 -1.15 10.72
CA ASN A 31 -3.05 -1.88 10.78
C ASN A 31 -2.26 -1.51 12.05
N VAL A 32 -1.82 -2.50 12.83
CA VAL A 32 -1.09 -2.26 14.10
C VAL A 32 0.34 -1.75 13.93
N ASP A 33 0.91 -1.86 12.73
CA ASP A 33 2.28 -1.41 12.45
C ASP A 33 2.37 0.08 12.10
N TYR A 34 1.24 0.71 11.75
CA TYR A 34 1.15 2.08 11.23
C TYR A 34 -0.05 2.83 11.81
N ASP A 35 0.08 4.12 12.05
CA ASP A 35 -1.03 4.94 12.56
C ASP A 35 -1.88 5.50 11.41
N THR A 36 -1.24 5.84 10.29
CA THR A 36 -1.93 6.42 9.12
C THR A 36 -1.42 5.87 7.79
N THR A 37 -2.29 5.93 6.78
CA THR A 37 -1.98 5.66 5.38
C THR A 37 -2.48 6.80 4.50
N ALA A 38 -1.67 7.19 3.50
CA ALA A 38 -2.05 8.14 2.47
C ALA A 38 -1.86 7.51 1.09
N TRP A 39 -2.80 7.76 0.17
CA TRP A 39 -2.74 7.29 -1.21
C TRP A 39 -2.67 8.49 -2.16
N LYS A 40 -1.71 8.47 -3.08
CA LYS A 40 -1.47 9.58 -4.00
C LYS A 40 -1.36 9.07 -5.43
N PRO A 41 -2.00 9.72 -6.42
CA PRO A 41 -1.75 9.43 -7.83
C PRO A 41 -0.28 9.66 -8.18
N ALA A 42 0.34 8.70 -8.87
CA ALA A 42 1.76 8.76 -9.25
C ALA A 42 1.98 8.63 -10.77
N GLY A 43 0.91 8.50 -11.55
CA GLY A 43 0.93 8.40 -13.00
C GLY A 43 -0.22 7.53 -13.54
N PRO A 44 -0.26 7.28 -14.86
CA PRO A 44 -1.21 6.34 -15.44
C PRO A 44 -1.07 4.96 -14.79
N ASN A 45 -2.18 4.40 -14.31
CA ASN A 45 -2.24 3.10 -13.63
C ASN A 45 -1.29 2.96 -12.43
N LYS A 46 -0.83 4.08 -11.84
CA LYS A 46 0.16 4.09 -10.76
C LYS A 46 -0.28 4.94 -9.59
N TYR A 47 -0.04 4.46 -8.39
CA TYR A 47 -0.23 5.23 -7.16
C TYR A 47 0.86 4.95 -6.14
N GLU A 48 1.13 5.97 -5.34
CA GLU A 48 2.02 5.90 -4.19
C GLU A 48 1.18 5.68 -2.92
N VAL A 49 1.71 4.85 -2.02
CA VAL A 49 1.19 4.64 -0.67
C VAL A 49 2.25 5.07 0.32
N ILE A 50 1.90 5.96 1.24
CA ILE A 50 2.76 6.41 2.33
C ILE A 50 2.15 5.94 3.64
N ARG A 51 2.92 5.25 4.47
CA ARG A 51 2.49 4.87 5.82
C ARG A 51 3.36 5.53 6.87
N LYS A 52 2.70 6.02 7.93
CA LYS A 52 3.37 6.71 9.02
C LYS A 52 3.13 6.04 10.36
N ARG A 53 4.12 6.18 11.24
CA ARG A 53 4.04 5.82 12.66
C ARG A 53 4.63 6.95 13.48
N ALA A 54 3.94 7.36 14.54
CA ALA A 54 4.26 8.54 15.35
C ALA A 54 4.53 9.79 14.48
N GLY A 55 3.73 9.98 13.43
CA GLY A 55 3.85 11.10 12.47
C GLY A 55 5.04 11.02 11.50
N LYS A 56 5.89 10.00 11.59
CA LYS A 56 7.05 9.81 10.71
C LYS A 56 6.74 8.81 9.60
N ILE A 57 7.20 9.08 8.38
CA ILE A 57 7.13 8.11 7.28
C ILE A 57 8.03 6.92 7.62
N VAL A 58 7.42 5.75 7.67
CA VAL A 58 8.14 4.48 7.90
C VAL A 58 8.09 3.58 6.68
N MET A 59 7.16 3.81 5.75
CA MET A 59 7.04 3.01 4.54
C MET A 59 6.50 3.84 3.38
N THR A 60 7.04 3.59 2.20
CA THR A 60 6.57 4.11 0.92
C THR A 60 6.48 2.96 -0.08
N SER A 61 5.38 2.88 -0.82
CA SER A 61 5.21 1.90 -1.90
C SER A 61 4.72 2.54 -3.19
N ILE A 62 5.28 2.14 -4.32
CA ILE A 62 4.73 2.41 -5.65
C ILE A 62 3.99 1.18 -6.13
N ASN A 63 2.72 1.36 -6.47
CA ASN A 63 1.82 0.33 -6.94
C ASN A 63 1.51 0.65 -8.40
N GLU A 64 1.78 -0.29 -9.30
CA GLU A 64 1.62 -0.15 -10.74
C GLU A 64 0.77 -1.28 -11.28
N LEU A 65 -0.37 -0.93 -11.87
CA LEU A 65 -1.24 -1.86 -12.56
C LEU A 65 -0.85 -1.91 -14.05
N SER A 66 -0.76 -3.11 -14.61
CA SER A 66 -0.53 -3.30 -16.04
C SER A 66 -1.67 -2.69 -16.87
N ASN A 67 -1.37 -2.34 -18.13
CA ASN A 67 -2.36 -1.70 -19.02
C ASN A 67 -3.59 -2.57 -19.29
N ASP A 68 -3.43 -3.89 -19.23
CA ASP A 68 -4.53 -4.85 -19.36
C ASP A 68 -5.28 -5.12 -18.05
N GLY A 69 -4.85 -4.50 -16.94
CA GLY A 69 -5.47 -4.61 -15.63
C GLY A 69 -5.30 -5.98 -14.96
N LYS A 70 -4.41 -6.83 -15.47
CA LYS A 70 -4.24 -8.21 -14.99
C LYS A 70 -3.16 -8.37 -13.92
N THR A 71 -2.15 -7.51 -13.93
CA THR A 71 -0.98 -7.66 -13.06
C THR A 71 -0.76 -6.39 -12.25
N MET A 72 -0.59 -6.53 -10.93
CA MET A 72 -0.21 -5.46 -10.02
C MET A 72 1.23 -5.68 -9.54
N THR A 73 2.10 -4.70 -9.78
CA THR A 73 3.46 -4.67 -9.24
C THR A 73 3.55 -3.67 -8.10
N ILE A 74 4.05 -4.10 -6.94
CA ILE A 74 4.22 -3.28 -5.75
C ILE A 74 5.70 -3.25 -5.40
N THR A 75 6.31 -2.08 -5.45
CA THR A 75 7.69 -1.84 -4.98
C THR A 75 7.62 -1.08 -3.66
N THR A 76 8.11 -1.67 -2.58
CA THR A 76 8.06 -1.07 -1.24
C THR A 76 9.45 -0.80 -0.71
N LYS A 77 9.61 0.35 -0.08
CA LYS A 77 10.78 0.75 0.71
C LYS A 77 10.32 1.22 2.07
N GLY A 78 11.07 0.92 3.12
CA GLY A 78 10.73 1.40 4.44
C GLY A 78 11.57 0.78 5.54
N VAL A 79 11.04 0.84 6.74
CA VAL A 79 11.60 0.25 7.95
C VAL A 79 10.49 -0.55 8.62
N ASN A 80 10.76 -1.81 8.96
CA ASN A 80 9.81 -2.65 9.67
C ASN A 80 9.74 -2.29 11.17
N ALA A 81 8.84 -2.93 11.92
CA ALA A 81 8.67 -2.70 13.36
C ALA A 81 9.95 -2.96 14.19
N ASN A 82 10.88 -3.77 13.67
CA ASN A 82 12.16 -4.08 14.32
C ASN A 82 13.28 -3.08 13.97
N GLY A 83 12.98 -2.01 13.24
CA GLY A 83 13.97 -1.00 12.84
C GLY A 83 14.85 -1.42 11.64
N GLN A 84 14.53 -2.53 10.98
CA GLN A 84 15.30 -3.02 9.84
C GLN A 84 14.78 -2.42 8.53
N SER A 85 15.69 -1.99 7.66
CA SER A 85 15.33 -1.54 6.32
C SER A 85 14.70 -2.67 5.50
N VAL A 86 13.60 -2.35 4.84
CA VAL A 86 12.89 -3.23 3.92
C VAL A 86 12.95 -2.63 2.53
N HIS A 87 13.31 -3.46 1.56
CA HIS A 87 13.11 -3.20 0.14
C HIS A 87 12.64 -4.49 -0.52
N ASN A 88 11.42 -4.48 -1.06
CA ASN A 88 10.90 -5.63 -1.79
C ASN A 88 10.07 -5.21 -3.00
N VAL A 89 9.97 -6.16 -3.94
CA VAL A 89 9.08 -6.09 -5.10
C VAL A 89 8.16 -7.29 -5.02
N ARG A 90 6.86 -7.07 -5.16
CA ARG A 90 5.83 -8.10 -5.22
C ARG A 90 5.03 -7.94 -6.50
N VAL A 91 4.70 -9.06 -7.14
CA VAL A 91 3.90 -9.10 -8.36
C VAL A 91 2.70 -10.00 -8.09
N TYR A 92 1.52 -9.51 -8.42
CA TYR A 92 0.25 -10.21 -8.22
C TYR A 92 -0.51 -10.26 -9.54
N ASP A 93 -0.93 -11.46 -9.92
CA ASP A 93 -1.88 -11.63 -11.02
C ASP A 93 -3.30 -11.70 -10.48
N LYS A 94 -4.21 -11.06 -11.20
CA LYS A 94 -5.64 -11.14 -10.96
C LYS A 94 -6.13 -12.50 -11.44
N GLN A 95 -6.63 -13.32 -10.51
CA GLN A 95 -7.34 -14.57 -10.83
C GLN A 95 -8.75 -14.30 -11.36
#